data_AF-H5ZW03-F1
#
_entry.id   AF-H5ZW03-F1
#
_cell.length_a   1.000
_cell.length_b   1.000
_cell.length_c   1.000
_cell.angle_alpha   90.00
_cell.angle_beta   90.00
_cell.angle_gamma   90.00
#
_symmetry.space_group_name_H-M   'P 1'
#
loop_
_entity.id
_entity.type
_entity.pdbx_description
1 polymer ?
#
loop_
_entity_poly.entity_id
_entity_poly.type
_entity_poly.pdbx_seq_one_letter_code
_entity_poly.pdbx_strand_id
1 'polypeptide(L)' 'AGDALLIAGKTPDTSHNGRKFSTFDKDNDECQGNCAEEFGGGWWYNSCQSANLNGIYYKGLYDPKTKQRPTQTRE' A
#
# COMPACT_ATOMS: atom_id res chain seq x y z
N ALA A 1 -13.33 3.47 2.30
CA ALA A 1 -12.54 3.75 1.09
C ALA A 1 -12.11 5.23 1.01
N GLY A 2 -13.03 6.19 1.16
CA GLY A 2 -12.68 7.63 1.20
C GLY A 2 -12.28 8.18 2.58
N ASP A 3 -12.52 7.42 3.64
CA ASP A 3 -12.19 7.72 5.03
C ASP A 3 -10.70 7.57 5.37
N ALA A 4 -9.98 6.74 4.62
CA ALA A 4 -8.52 6.56 4.75
C ALA A 4 -7.71 7.82 4.32
N LEU A 5 -8.36 8.82 3.71
CA LEU A 5 -7.74 10.10 3.37
C LEU A 5 -7.69 11.08 4.55
N LEU A 6 -8.60 10.97 5.51
CA LEU A 6 -8.80 11.98 6.55
C LEU A 6 -8.89 11.35 7.94
N ILE A 7 -8.00 10.42 8.28
CA ILE A 7 -7.88 9.97 9.67
C ILE A 7 -7.22 11.09 10.50
N ALA A 8 -7.96 12.18 10.73
CA ALA A 8 -7.62 13.24 11.65
C ALA A 8 -7.68 12.65 13.06
N GLY A 9 -6.53 12.20 13.57
CA GLY A 9 -6.38 11.71 14.95
C GLY A 9 -5.74 10.33 15.12
N LYS A 10 -5.35 9.63 14.05
CA LYS A 10 -4.60 8.37 14.13
C LYS A 10 -3.47 8.36 13.11
N THR A 11 -2.22 8.27 13.62
CA THR A 11 -0.99 7.94 12.88
C THR A 11 -0.86 8.65 11.51
N PRO A 12 -0.45 9.95 11.49
CA PRO A 12 -0.27 10.70 10.24
C PRO A 12 0.74 10.06 9.27
N ASP A 13 1.58 9.15 9.78
CA ASP A 13 2.53 8.30 9.06
C ASP A 13 1.88 7.26 8.14
N THR A 14 0.60 6.91 8.31
CA THR A 14 -0.11 5.98 7.38
C THR A 14 -1.23 6.67 6.59
N SER A 15 -1.33 8.00 6.70
CA SER A 15 -2.29 8.80 5.93
C SER A 15 -1.84 8.96 4.49
N HIS A 16 -2.79 8.79 3.57
CA HIS A 16 -2.59 8.89 2.12
C HIS A 16 -2.71 10.32 1.58
N ASN A 17 -3.18 11.27 2.40
CA ASN A 17 -3.40 12.64 1.94
C ASN A 17 -2.08 13.34 1.60
N GLY A 18 -2.04 13.97 0.42
CA GLY A 18 -0.86 14.68 -0.08
C GLY A 18 0.31 13.77 -0.48
N ARG A 19 0.16 12.44 -0.44
CA ARG A 19 1.22 11.51 -0.84
C ARG A 19 1.30 11.37 -2.34
N LYS A 20 2.51 11.05 -2.82
CA LYS A 20 2.73 10.73 -4.23
C LYS A 20 2.30 9.30 -4.48
N PHE A 21 1.93 9.01 -5.73
CA PHE A 21 1.61 7.66 -6.14
C PHE A 21 2.91 6.85 -6.30
N SER A 22 3.00 5.68 -5.66
CA SER A 22 4.15 4.77 -5.78
C SER A 22 3.72 3.46 -6.44
N THR A 23 4.64 2.89 -7.21
CA THR A 23 4.53 1.59 -7.88
C THR A 23 5.80 0.78 -7.61
N PHE A 24 5.80 -0.51 -7.93
CA PHE A 24 6.97 -1.37 -7.70
C PHE A 24 8.25 -0.89 -8.42
N ASP A 25 8.10 -0.24 -9.56
CA ASP A 25 9.17 0.31 -10.40
C ASP A 25 9.48 1.78 -10.09
N LYS A 26 8.60 2.46 -9.34
CA LYS A 26 8.75 3.87 -8.98
C LYS A 26 8.31 4.13 -7.55
N ASP A 27 9.27 4.05 -6.65
CA ASP A 27 9.08 4.33 -5.24
C ASP A 27 9.02 5.84 -4.97
N ASN A 28 7.90 6.30 -4.42
CA ASN A 28 7.69 7.67 -3.93
C ASN A 28 7.09 7.67 -2.52
N ASP A 29 7.18 6.55 -1.80
CA ASP A 29 6.65 6.44 -0.44
C ASP A 29 7.63 7.02 0.59
N GLU A 30 7.22 7.10 1.86
CA GLU A 30 8.04 7.67 2.94
C GLU A 30 8.62 6.58 3.86
N CYS A 31 8.73 5.35 3.37
CA CYS A 31 9.31 4.21 4.06
C CYS A 31 10.73 3.92 3.57
N GLN A 32 11.49 3.12 4.33
CA GLN A 32 12.84 2.71 3.92
C GLN A 32 12.82 1.63 2.81
N GLY A 33 11.69 0.95 2.62
CA GLY A 33 11.50 -0.06 1.58
C GLY A 33 10.29 0.27 0.71
N ASN A 34 10.12 -0.48 -0.38
CA ASN A 34 9.07 -0.20 -1.36
C ASN A 34 7.74 -0.86 -0.96
N CYS A 35 6.80 -0.04 -0.50
CA CYS A 35 5.48 -0.51 -0.07
C CYS A 35 4.65 -1.07 -1.22
N ALA A 36 4.80 -0.54 -2.44
CA ALA A 36 4.10 -1.05 -3.61
C ALA A 36 4.59 -2.45 -4.01
N GLU A 37 5.87 -2.76 -3.79
CA GLU A 37 6.43 -4.09 -3.99
C GLU A 37 5.97 -5.07 -2.89
N GLU A 38 5.93 -4.63 -1.62
CA GLU A 38 5.53 -5.51 -0.51
C GLU A 38 4.03 -5.83 -0.51
N PHE A 39 3.18 -4.81 -0.66
CA PHE A 39 1.73 -4.95 -0.54
C PHE A 39 1.03 -5.20 -1.88
N GLY A 40 1.75 -5.01 -2.99
CA GLY A 40 1.24 -5.14 -4.34
C GLY A 40 0.35 -3.95 -4.74
N GLY A 41 0.42 -3.61 -6.02
CA GLY A 41 -0.40 -2.56 -6.61
C GLY A 41 0.09 -1.14 -6.32
N GLY A 42 -0.28 -0.22 -7.20
CA GLY A 42 0.08 1.19 -7.07
C GLY A 42 -0.87 1.93 -6.14
N TRP A 43 -0.33 2.72 -5.21
CA TRP A 43 -1.12 3.48 -4.24
C TRP A 43 -0.40 4.76 -3.80
N TRP A 44 -1.15 5.63 -3.13
CA TRP A 44 -0.60 6.83 -2.46
C TRP A 44 0.01 6.46 -1.11
N TYR A 45 1.08 5.66 -1.13
CA TYR A 45 1.74 5.14 0.06
C TYR A 45 2.44 6.24 0.88
N ASN A 46 2.47 6.10 2.20
CA ASN A 46 3.22 6.94 3.15
C ASN A 46 4.28 6.06 3.85
N SER A 47 4.22 5.86 5.16
CA SER A 47 4.78 4.67 5.83
C SER A 47 3.90 3.45 5.48
N CYS A 48 3.93 3.10 4.20
CA CYS A 48 3.02 2.17 3.53
C CYS A 48 1.55 2.57 3.58
N GLN A 49 0.68 1.77 4.20
CA GLN A 49 -0.76 1.90 3.98
C GLN A 49 -1.64 1.58 5.18
N SER A 50 -2.67 2.41 5.37
CA SER A 50 -3.83 2.11 6.21
C SER A 50 -4.99 1.51 5.39
N ALA A 51 -5.00 1.73 4.07
CA ALA A 51 -5.86 1.06 3.10
C ALA A 51 -5.14 0.90 1.75
N ASN A 52 -5.43 -0.19 1.03
CA ASN A 52 -4.93 -0.42 -0.33
C ASN A 52 -6.01 -1.11 -1.16
N LEU A 53 -6.79 -0.32 -1.91
CA LEU A 53 -7.85 -0.84 -2.79
C LEU A 53 -7.32 -1.41 -4.10
N ASN A 54 -6.06 -1.08 -4.44
CA ASN A 54 -5.37 -1.57 -5.63
C ASN A 54 -4.47 -2.77 -5.32
N GLY A 55 -4.52 -3.29 -4.09
CA GLY A 55 -3.71 -4.39 -3.62
C GLY A 55 -4.14 -5.75 -4.17
N ILE A 56 -3.45 -6.79 -3.73
CA ILE A 56 -3.76 -8.17 -4.12
C ILE A 56 -5.19 -8.52 -3.72
N TYR A 57 -5.93 -9.10 -4.67
CA TYR A 57 -7.26 -9.63 -4.39
C TYR A 57 -7.16 -11.01 -3.72
N TYR A 58 -7.54 -11.08 -2.45
CA TYR A 58 -7.61 -12.34 -1.71
C TYR A 58 -9.02 -12.93 -1.76
N LYS A 59 -9.13 -14.20 -2.17
CA LYS A 59 -10.38 -14.96 -2.07
C LYS A 59 -10.53 -15.49 -0.65
N GLY A 60 -11.48 -14.93 0.11
CA GLY A 60 -11.72 -15.31 1.50
C GLY A 60 -11.05 -14.35 2.50
N LEU A 61 -10.87 -14.81 3.74
CA LEU A 61 -10.20 -14.01 4.77
C LEU A 61 -8.71 -13.90 4.46
N TYR A 62 -8.16 -12.69 4.63
CA TYR A 62 -6.72 -12.45 4.53
C TYR A 62 -5.98 -13.22 5.63
N ASP A 63 -5.05 -14.11 5.24
CA ASP A 63 -4.15 -14.80 6.16
C ASP A 63 -2.71 -14.24 6.00
N PRO A 64 -2.19 -13.50 6.99
CA PRO A 64 -0.86 -12.90 6.94
C PRO A 64 0.28 -13.92 6.88
N LYS A 65 0.05 -15.20 7.21
CA LYS A 65 1.05 -16.26 7.07
C LYS A 65 1.23 -16.72 5.63
N THR A 66 0.19 -16.52 4.82
CA THR A 66 0.17 -16.92 3.41
C THR A 66 0.56 -15.80 2.48
N LYS A 67 1.23 -14.72 2.96
CA LYS A 67 1.71 -13.58 2.12
C LYS A 67 2.32 -14.12 0.82
N GLN A 68 1.49 -14.23 -0.21
CA GLN A 68 1.94 -14.50 -1.55
C GLN A 68 2.47 -13.15 -1.97
N ARG A 69 3.79 -12.94 -1.81
CA ARG A 69 4.45 -11.83 -2.50
C ARG A 69 4.02 -11.97 -3.96
N PRO A 70 3.20 -11.07 -4.49
CA PRO A 70 2.80 -11.17 -5.86
C PRO A 70 4.11 -11.01 -6.61
N THR A 71 4.54 -12.05 -7.31
CA THR A 71 5.67 -11.93 -8.22
C THR A 71 5.13 -11.02 -9.31
N GLN A 72 5.37 -9.72 -9.18
CA GLN A 72 4.92 -8.76 -10.19
C GLN A 72 5.73 -9.09 -11.42
N THR A 73 5.11 -9.83 -12.34
CA THR A 73 5.73 -10.28 -13.58
C THR A 73 6.25 -9.04 -14.27
N ARG A 74 7.58 -8.96 -14.41
CA ARG A 74 8.26 -7.92 -15.20
C ARG A 74 7.96 -8.24 -16.66
N GLU A 75 6.92 -7.63 -17.19
CA GLU A 75 6.72 -7.52 -18.64
C GLU A 75 7.65 -6.45 -19.23
#